data_AF-A0A831NLT8-F1
#
_entry.id   AF-A0A831NLT8-F1
#
_cell.length_a   1.000
_cell.length_b   1.000
_cell.length_c   1.000
_cell.angle_alpha   90.00
_cell.angle_beta   90.00
_cell.angle_gamma   90.00
#
_symmetry.space_group_name_H-M   'P 1'
#
loop_
_entity.id
_entity.type
_entity.pdbx_description
1 polymer ?
#
loop_
_entity_poly.entity_id
_entity_poly.type
_entity_poly.pdbx_seq_one_letter_code
_entity_poly.pdbx_strand_id
1 'polypeptide(L)'
;MKNQHIPYSSAINDMIFDIKKKGVVSFPKKGLAENATDFFNQIIKWQFQHKATIQAIHKALLEYVKRPDAVFAIRLYADAPGKQYFLLRRGFLSEYQDGLKTFFCDNTFAMPFTALKLYDKCYTASDLVEHLNQKNVVCGFKIDKEERKLAYYKCNNYSHINLNDSGWYLAHILPVGYNFAGKQRLTKVFPNPKRAE
;
A
#
# COMPACT_ATOMS: atom_id res chain seq x y z
N MET A 1 -22.87 -17.05 0.29
CA MET A 1 -21.42 -17.24 0.10
C MET A 1 -20.82 -17.59 1.45
N LYS A 2 -20.13 -18.72 1.58
CA LYS A 2 -19.63 -19.23 2.87
C LYS A 2 -18.64 -18.24 3.45
N ASN A 3 -18.96 -17.69 4.62
CA ASN A 3 -18.07 -16.91 5.47
C ASN A 3 -16.81 -17.73 5.71
N GLN A 4 -15.74 -17.44 4.97
CA GLN A 4 -14.42 -17.83 5.40
C GLN A 4 -14.17 -17.03 6.66
N HIS A 5 -14.22 -17.71 7.81
CA HIS A 5 -13.88 -17.15 9.11
C HIS A 5 -12.45 -16.63 9.00
N ILE A 6 -12.31 -15.32 8.81
CA ILE A 6 -11.03 -14.64 8.96
C ILE A 6 -10.77 -14.70 10.47
N PRO A 7 -9.78 -15.47 10.96
CA PRO A 7 -9.72 -15.81 12.38
C PRO A 7 -9.39 -14.60 13.27
N TYR A 8 -8.88 -13.51 12.69
CA TYR A 8 -8.55 -12.25 13.37
C TYR A 8 -8.80 -11.08 12.42
N SER A 9 -9.77 -10.21 12.71
CA SER A 9 -9.94 -8.95 11.98
C SER A 9 -9.28 -7.84 12.79
N SER A 10 -8.40 -7.04 12.18
CA SER A 10 -7.94 -5.79 12.79
C SER A 10 -8.93 -4.67 12.54
N ALA A 11 -8.87 -3.61 13.35
CA ALA A 11 -9.67 -2.40 13.13
C ALA A 11 -9.55 -1.85 11.70
N ILE A 12 -8.34 -1.90 11.12
CA ILE A 12 -8.07 -1.48 9.74
C ILE A 12 -8.80 -2.38 8.72
N ASN A 13 -8.81 -3.70 8.93
CA ASN A 13 -9.55 -4.62 8.07
C ASN A 13 -11.05 -4.27 8.09
N ASP A 14 -11.62 -4.03 9.27
CA ASP A 14 -13.04 -3.68 9.42
C ASP A 14 -13.40 -2.36 8.72
N MET A 15 -12.55 -1.34 8.84
CA MET A 15 -12.73 -0.07 8.11
C MET A 15 -12.69 -0.26 6.59
N ILE A 16 -11.76 -1.09 6.09
CA ILE A 16 -11.67 -1.40 4.66
C ILE A 16 -12.94 -2.13 4.19
N PHE A 17 -13.44 -3.10 4.95
CA PHE A 17 -14.66 -3.81 4.60
C PHE A 17 -15.90 -2.90 4.63
N ASP A 18 -16.00 -1.98 5.59
CA ASP A 18 -17.05 -0.94 5.64
C ASP A 18 -17.04 -0.08 4.37
N ILE A 19 -15.86 0.40 3.95
CA ILE A 19 -15.70 1.17 2.71
C ILE A 19 -16.19 0.37 1.49
N LYS A 20 -15.78 -0.89 1.38
CA LYS A 20 -16.19 -1.73 0.24
C LYS A 20 -17.70 -1.97 0.19
N LYS A 21 -18.38 -2.05 1.34
CA LYS A 21 -19.85 -2.17 1.39
C LYS A 21 -20.57 -0.91 0.91
N LYS A 22 -19.98 0.27 1.14
CA LYS A 22 -20.57 1.56 0.77
C LYS A 22 -20.45 1.93 -0.71
N GLY A 23 -19.65 1.19 -1.48
CA GLY A 23 -19.40 1.49 -2.90
C GLY A 23 -18.25 2.48 -3.11
N VAL A 24 -17.82 2.62 -4.37
CA VAL A 24 -16.59 3.29 -4.82
C VAL A 24 -16.58 4.80 -4.53
N VAL A 25 -15.39 5.38 -4.32
CA VAL A 25 -15.20 6.84 -4.20
C VAL A 25 -15.58 7.49 -5.53
N SER A 26 -16.57 8.38 -5.53
CA SER A 26 -17.18 8.92 -6.76
C SER A 26 -16.37 10.02 -7.48
N PHE A 27 -15.10 10.22 -7.12
CA PHE A 27 -14.25 11.30 -7.65
C PHE A 27 -12.79 10.86 -7.84
N PRO A 28 -12.09 11.37 -8.86
CA PRO A 28 -12.55 12.28 -9.93
C PRO A 28 -13.25 11.53 -11.08
N LYS A 29 -14.17 12.22 -11.78
CA LYS A 29 -14.98 11.63 -12.87
C LYS A 29 -14.26 11.56 -14.23
N LYS A 30 -13.19 12.33 -14.44
CA LYS A 30 -12.44 12.41 -15.71
C LYS A 30 -10.93 12.56 -15.49
N GLY A 31 -10.13 11.84 -16.28
CA GLY A 31 -8.66 11.74 -16.22
C GLY A 31 -7.88 12.81 -16.93
N LEU A 32 -8.54 13.91 -17.23
CA LEU A 32 -8.02 14.96 -18.07
C LEU A 32 -8.24 16.29 -17.37
N ALA A 33 -7.25 17.16 -17.47
CA ALA A 33 -7.36 18.55 -17.08
C ALA A 33 -6.73 19.42 -18.17
N GLU A 34 -7.31 20.58 -18.40
CA GLU A 34 -6.90 21.49 -19.48
C GLU A 34 -5.61 22.24 -19.15
N ASN A 35 -5.35 22.46 -17.86
CA ASN A 35 -4.18 23.16 -17.36
C ASN A 35 -3.89 22.78 -15.89
N ALA A 36 -2.83 23.35 -15.31
CA ALA A 36 -2.40 23.03 -13.95
C ALA A 36 -3.44 23.41 -12.87
N THR A 37 -4.10 24.56 -13.01
CA THR A 37 -5.16 25.01 -12.09
C THR A 37 -6.35 24.05 -12.12
N ASP A 38 -6.73 23.65 -13.33
CA ASP A 38 -7.80 22.69 -13.56
C ASP A 38 -7.45 21.32 -12.96
N PHE A 39 -6.22 20.84 -13.20
CA PHE A 39 -5.72 19.59 -12.61
C PHE A 39 -5.75 19.64 -11.08
N PHE A 40 -5.30 20.75 -10.48
CA PHE A 40 -5.35 20.90 -9.03
C PHE A 40 -6.79 20.83 -8.51
N ASN A 41 -7.71 21.59 -9.10
CA ASN A 41 -9.10 21.66 -8.62
C ASN A 41 -9.84 20.34 -8.81
N GLN A 42 -9.70 19.69 -9.97
CA GLN A 42 -10.43 18.46 -10.28
C GLN A 42 -9.81 17.21 -9.64
N ILE A 43 -8.48 17.12 -9.57
CA ILE A 43 -7.78 15.87 -9.23
C ILE A 43 -7.14 15.91 -7.84
N ILE A 44 -6.56 17.03 -7.45
CA ILE A 44 -5.75 17.13 -6.22
C ILE A 44 -6.61 17.57 -5.03
N LYS A 45 -7.34 18.67 -5.17
CA LYS A 45 -7.96 19.41 -4.05
C LYS A 45 -8.87 18.54 -3.19
N TRP A 46 -9.76 17.76 -3.80
CA TRP A 46 -10.72 16.90 -3.09
C TRP A 46 -10.02 15.82 -2.24
N GLN A 47 -8.83 15.36 -2.64
CA GLN A 47 -8.07 14.39 -1.85
C GLN A 47 -7.63 14.95 -0.49
N PHE A 48 -7.70 16.26 -0.27
CA PHE A 48 -7.33 16.90 0.99
C PHE A 48 -8.53 17.40 1.81
N GLN A 49 -9.76 17.00 1.46
CA GLN A 49 -10.98 17.44 2.16
C GLN A 49 -11.03 17.02 3.64
N HIS A 50 -10.48 15.85 3.98
CA HIS A 50 -10.45 15.30 5.34
C HIS A 50 -9.17 15.68 6.10
N LYS A 51 -8.91 16.99 6.25
CA LYS A 51 -7.64 17.51 6.80
C LYS A 51 -7.29 16.94 8.18
N ALA A 52 -8.26 16.89 9.11
CA ALA A 52 -8.04 16.38 10.46
C ALA A 52 -7.62 14.91 10.46
N THR A 53 -8.31 14.07 9.69
CA THR A 53 -7.96 12.65 9.50
C THR A 53 -6.59 12.46 8.87
N ILE A 54 -6.22 13.28 7.88
CA ILE A 54 -4.88 13.26 7.28
C ILE A 54 -3.80 13.55 8.33
N GLN A 55 -4.02 14.56 9.17
CA GLN A 55 -3.09 14.93 10.24
C GLN A 55 -2.98 13.82 11.30
N ALA A 56 -4.09 13.19 11.67
CA ALA A 56 -4.12 12.09 12.63
C ALA A 56 -3.40 10.85 12.09
N ILE A 57 -3.65 10.46 10.83
CA ILE A 57 -2.92 9.39 10.13
C ILE A 57 -1.42 9.70 10.10
N HIS A 58 -1.04 10.93 9.75
CA HIS A 58 0.37 11.33 9.72
C HIS A 58 1.05 11.15 11.09
N LYS A 59 0.39 11.58 12.17
CA LYS A 59 0.87 11.38 13.54
C LYS A 59 1.02 9.89 13.88
N ALA A 60 0.02 9.08 13.54
CA ALA A 60 0.07 7.63 13.75
C ALA A 60 1.24 6.97 13.03
N LEU A 61 1.54 7.38 11.79
CA LEU A 61 2.71 6.89 11.04
C LEU A 61 4.04 7.29 11.70
N LEU A 62 4.16 8.52 12.19
CA LEU A 62 5.36 8.98 12.91
C LEU A 62 5.59 8.25 14.23
N GLU A 63 4.51 7.85 14.90
CA GLU A 63 4.58 7.01 16.11
C GLU A 63 4.91 5.57 15.74
N TYR A 64 4.30 5.04 14.68
CA TYR A 64 4.51 3.67 14.19
C TYR A 64 5.96 3.37 13.86
N VAL A 65 6.65 4.25 13.12
CA VAL A 65 8.05 4.03 12.70
C VAL A 65 9.05 3.98 13.86
N LYS A 66 8.65 4.42 15.06
CA LYS A 66 9.49 4.37 16.27
C LYS A 66 9.31 3.07 17.05
N ARG A 67 8.33 2.24 16.69
CA ARG A 67 8.01 1.05 17.45
C ARG A 67 8.98 -0.09 17.14
N PRO A 68 9.42 -0.86 18.15
CA PRO A 68 10.31 -2.00 17.94
C PRO A 68 9.62 -3.18 17.24
N ASP A 69 8.29 -3.25 17.29
CA ASP A 69 7.45 -4.28 16.66
C ASP A 69 6.85 -3.86 15.31
N ALA A 70 7.36 -2.76 14.74
CA ALA A 70 6.96 -2.29 13.42
C ALA A 70 7.43 -3.25 12.31
N VAL A 71 6.57 -3.40 11.31
CA VAL A 71 6.85 -4.12 10.07
C VAL A 71 6.95 -3.11 8.92
N PHE A 72 8.11 -3.03 8.29
CA PHE A 72 8.35 -2.07 7.22
C PHE A 72 8.07 -2.66 5.84
N ALA A 73 7.10 -2.05 5.15
CA ALA A 73 6.83 -2.34 3.75
C ALA A 73 7.88 -1.66 2.85
N ILE A 74 8.66 -2.45 2.12
CA ILE A 74 9.66 -1.96 1.18
C ILE A 74 9.09 -2.07 -0.23
N ARG A 75 8.96 -0.93 -0.90
CA ARG A 75 8.52 -0.91 -2.29
C ARG A 75 9.61 -1.51 -3.18
N LEU A 76 9.29 -2.59 -3.87
CA LEU A 76 10.20 -3.22 -4.84
C LEU A 76 9.79 -2.84 -6.27
N TYR A 77 10.62 -2.01 -6.92
CA TYR A 77 10.52 -1.78 -8.36
C TYR A 77 11.23 -2.92 -9.09
N ALA A 78 10.48 -3.97 -9.42
CA ALA A 78 11.04 -5.08 -10.18
C ALA A 78 10.02 -5.58 -11.22
N ASP A 79 10.53 -5.72 -12.43
CA ASP A 79 9.92 -6.19 -13.67
C ASP A 79 10.34 -7.64 -13.91
N ALA A 80 10.11 -8.53 -12.94
CA ALA A 80 10.33 -9.94 -13.19
C ALA A 80 9.34 -10.42 -14.28
N PRO A 81 9.78 -11.16 -15.30
CA PRO A 81 8.88 -11.80 -16.26
C PRO A 81 7.87 -12.69 -15.56
N GLY A 82 6.69 -12.91 -16.14
CA GLY A 82 5.57 -13.72 -15.60
C GLY A 82 5.97 -15.02 -14.89
N LYS A 83 7.00 -15.71 -15.39
CA LYS A 83 7.48 -17.01 -14.87
C LYS A 83 8.52 -16.91 -13.75
N GLN A 84 9.01 -15.71 -13.46
CA GLN A 84 10.02 -15.41 -12.46
C GLN A 84 9.49 -14.48 -11.36
N TYR A 85 8.17 -14.29 -11.28
CA TYR A 85 7.55 -13.43 -10.26
C TYR A 85 7.94 -13.87 -8.85
N PHE A 86 8.21 -15.16 -8.60
CA PHE A 86 8.81 -15.64 -7.34
C PHE A 86 10.10 -14.93 -6.88
N LEU A 87 10.88 -14.34 -7.81
CA LEU A 87 12.07 -13.53 -7.49
C LEU A 87 11.71 -12.15 -6.90
N LEU A 88 10.44 -11.77 -6.92
CA LEU A 88 9.94 -10.53 -6.32
C LEU A 88 9.71 -10.69 -4.82
N ARG A 89 9.50 -11.92 -4.34
CA ARG A 89 9.31 -12.28 -2.92
C ARG A 89 8.32 -11.34 -2.23
N ARG A 90 7.22 -11.01 -2.91
CA ARG A 90 6.22 -10.05 -2.39
C ARG A 90 5.38 -10.69 -1.31
N GLY A 91 5.21 -9.99 -0.19
CA GLY A 91 4.46 -10.51 0.95
C GLY A 91 5.19 -11.57 1.77
N PHE A 92 6.48 -11.80 1.51
CA PHE A 92 7.35 -12.64 2.34
C PHE A 92 7.86 -11.76 3.49
N LEU A 93 7.48 -12.11 4.71
CA LEU A 93 7.95 -11.44 5.91
C LEU A 93 9.37 -11.92 6.22
N SER A 94 10.33 -11.00 6.21
CA SER A 94 11.71 -11.22 6.65
C SER A 94 11.90 -10.59 8.01
N GLU A 95 12.45 -11.36 8.94
CA GLU A 95 12.80 -10.93 10.30
C GLU A 95 14.33 -11.02 10.45
N TYR A 96 14.95 -9.90 10.78
CA TYR A 96 16.39 -9.81 11.03
C TYR A 96 16.70 -10.22 12.48
N GLN A 97 17.97 -10.48 12.79
CA GLN A 97 18.40 -10.94 14.13
C GLN A 97 18.09 -9.95 15.24
N ASP A 98 17.98 -8.66 14.92
CA ASP A 98 17.61 -7.58 15.84
C ASP A 98 16.08 -7.43 16.02
N GLY A 99 15.29 -8.31 15.41
CA GLY A 99 13.83 -8.29 15.44
C GLY A 99 13.18 -7.37 14.41
N LEU A 100 13.96 -6.66 13.58
CA LEU A 100 13.42 -5.81 12.52
C LEU A 100 12.65 -6.68 11.51
N LYS A 101 11.41 -6.29 11.22
CA LYS A 101 10.56 -7.00 10.25
C LYS A 101 10.36 -6.17 9.00
N THR A 102 10.52 -6.79 7.84
CA THR A 102 10.33 -6.15 6.54
C THR A 102 9.64 -7.08 5.55
N PHE A 103 8.98 -6.53 4.53
CA PHE A 103 8.49 -7.31 3.40
C PHE A 103 8.44 -6.45 2.12
N PHE A 104 8.50 -7.09 0.96
CA PHE A 104 8.37 -6.39 -0.32
C PHE A 104 6.93 -6.22 -0.76
N CYS A 105 6.61 -5.03 -1.31
CA CYS A 105 5.30 -4.70 -1.85
C CYS A 105 5.40 -3.86 -3.14
N ASP A 106 4.27 -3.66 -3.83
CA ASP A 106 4.12 -2.69 -4.93
C ASP A 106 3.20 -1.51 -4.54
N ASN A 107 2.86 -0.64 -5.49
CA ASN A 107 2.03 0.55 -5.20
C ASN A 107 0.62 0.20 -4.73
N THR A 108 0.08 -0.98 -5.08
CA THR A 108 -1.29 -1.30 -4.70
C THR A 108 -1.41 -1.51 -3.20
N PHE A 109 -0.28 -1.72 -2.50
CA PHE A 109 -0.25 -1.88 -1.04
C PHE A 109 -0.78 -0.64 -0.34
N ALA A 110 -0.48 0.55 -0.87
CA ALA A 110 -0.91 1.82 -0.30
C ALA A 110 -2.37 2.18 -0.64
N MET A 111 -3.04 1.45 -1.54
CA MET A 111 -4.39 1.81 -1.98
C MET A 111 -5.43 1.73 -0.85
N PRO A 112 -5.50 0.67 -0.02
CA PRO A 112 -6.47 0.62 1.06
C PRO A 112 -6.30 1.74 2.08
N PHE A 113 -5.06 2.08 2.44
CA PHE A 113 -4.77 3.20 3.34
C PHE A 113 -5.18 4.55 2.74
N THR A 114 -5.04 4.70 1.41
CA THR A 114 -5.56 5.88 0.70
C THR A 114 -7.08 5.93 0.77
N ALA A 115 -7.76 4.79 0.62
CA ALA A 115 -9.22 4.75 0.76
C ALA A 115 -9.67 5.18 2.17
N LEU A 116 -9.01 4.73 3.23
CA LEU A 116 -9.31 5.15 4.61
C LEU A 116 -9.32 6.67 4.75
N LYS A 117 -8.27 7.33 4.25
CA LYS A 117 -8.18 8.79 4.19
C LYS A 117 -9.37 9.43 3.45
N LEU A 118 -9.81 8.85 2.34
CA LEU A 118 -10.89 9.40 1.51
C LEU A 118 -12.29 9.21 2.11
N TYR A 119 -12.47 8.26 3.04
CA TYR A 119 -13.73 8.02 3.76
C TYR A 119 -13.69 8.52 5.21
N ASP A 120 -12.75 9.42 5.52
CA ASP A 120 -12.61 10.01 6.85
C ASP A 120 -12.40 8.96 7.97
N LYS A 121 -11.67 7.88 7.65
CA LYS A 121 -11.31 6.82 8.59
C LYS A 121 -9.85 7.00 9.02
N CYS A 122 -9.62 7.08 10.32
CA CYS A 122 -8.29 7.16 10.90
C CYS A 122 -7.90 5.85 11.60
N TYR A 123 -6.60 5.65 11.81
CA TYR A 123 -6.02 4.57 12.59
C TYR A 123 -4.90 5.12 13.48
N THR A 124 -4.53 4.35 14.49
CA THR A 124 -3.41 4.61 15.40
C THR A 124 -2.18 3.78 15.02
N ALA A 125 -1.04 4.05 15.66
CA ALA A 125 0.15 3.22 15.51
C ALA A 125 -0.09 1.77 15.99
N SER A 126 -0.90 1.58 17.02
CA SER A 126 -1.25 0.24 17.54
C SER A 126 -2.12 -0.53 16.54
N ASP A 127 -3.10 0.13 15.92
CA ASP A 127 -3.93 -0.50 14.88
C ASP A 127 -3.08 -0.96 13.68
N LEU A 128 -2.05 -0.19 13.32
CA LEU A 128 -1.10 -0.56 12.26
C LEU A 128 -0.23 -1.76 12.64
N VAL A 129 0.26 -1.83 13.88
CA VAL A 129 1.03 -2.99 14.37
C VAL A 129 0.15 -4.23 14.39
N GLU A 130 -1.06 -4.12 14.93
CA GLU A 130 -2.02 -5.20 14.96
C GLU A 130 -2.31 -5.69 13.54
N HIS A 131 -2.62 -4.76 12.62
CA HIS A 131 -2.90 -5.09 11.23
C HIS A 131 -1.70 -5.75 10.55
N LEU A 132 -0.51 -5.15 10.59
CA LEU A 132 0.65 -5.64 9.82
C LEU A 132 1.30 -6.89 10.42
N ASN A 133 1.05 -7.24 11.69
CA ASN A 133 1.56 -8.51 12.25
C ASN A 133 0.63 -9.72 11.99
N GLN A 134 -0.55 -9.52 11.41
CA GLN A 134 -1.46 -10.60 11.05
C GLN A 134 -1.10 -11.28 9.72
N LYS A 135 -1.48 -12.54 9.51
CA LYS A 135 -1.27 -13.24 8.21
C LYS A 135 -2.27 -12.81 7.12
N ASN A 136 -3.41 -12.27 7.53
CA ASN A 136 -4.55 -11.92 6.69
C ASN A 136 -4.70 -10.41 6.50
N VAL A 137 -3.58 -9.69 6.43
CA VAL A 137 -3.55 -8.25 6.16
C VAL A 137 -4.40 -7.94 4.94
N VAL A 138 -5.42 -7.10 5.10
CA VAL A 138 -6.18 -6.57 3.98
C VAL A 138 -5.38 -5.44 3.34
N CYS A 139 -4.36 -5.84 2.58
CA CYS A 139 -3.58 -5.00 1.69
C CYS A 139 -3.38 -5.74 0.36
N GLY A 140 -3.32 -5.01 -0.75
CA GLY A 140 -3.16 -5.61 -2.08
C GLY A 140 -1.76 -5.42 -2.62
N PHE A 141 -1.13 -6.46 -3.15
CA PHE A 141 0.01 -6.36 -4.06
C PHE A 141 -0.11 -7.47 -5.08
N LYS A 142 0.34 -7.21 -6.30
CA LYS A 142 0.26 -8.22 -7.35
C LYS A 142 1.22 -9.35 -6.98
N ILE A 143 0.66 -10.55 -6.81
CA ILE A 143 1.37 -11.79 -6.46
C ILE A 143 0.94 -12.89 -7.42
N ASP A 144 1.87 -13.73 -7.85
CA ASP A 144 1.54 -14.89 -8.68
C ASP A 144 0.93 -16.05 -7.85
N LYS A 145 0.49 -17.13 -8.53
CA LYS A 145 -0.15 -18.28 -7.85
C LYS A 145 0.81 -19.08 -6.98
N GLU A 146 2.07 -19.21 -7.38
CA GLU A 146 3.11 -19.95 -6.67
C GLU A 146 3.64 -19.15 -5.49
N GLU A 147 3.93 -17.85 -5.68
CA GLU A 147 4.29 -16.93 -4.59
C GLU A 147 3.21 -16.92 -3.50
N ARG A 148 1.92 -16.93 -3.88
CA ARG A 148 0.80 -16.93 -2.93
C ARG A 148 0.80 -18.15 -2.00
N LYS A 149 1.33 -19.30 -2.43
CA LYS A 149 1.43 -20.50 -1.60
C LYS A 149 2.49 -20.36 -0.51
N LEU A 150 3.52 -19.54 -0.77
CA LEU A 150 4.71 -19.41 0.07
C LEU A 150 4.73 -18.12 0.91
N ALA A 151 3.99 -17.08 0.48
CA ALA A 151 3.97 -15.79 1.16
C ALA A 151 3.36 -15.86 2.57
N TYR A 152 3.94 -15.08 3.49
CA TYR A 152 3.40 -14.88 4.83
C TYR A 152 2.07 -14.14 4.78
N TYR A 153 2.02 -13.06 4.01
CA TYR A 153 0.83 -12.25 3.79
C TYR A 153 -0.03 -12.81 2.66
N LYS A 154 -1.25 -13.21 2.99
CA LYS A 154 -2.20 -13.72 2.01
C LYS A 154 -2.92 -12.57 1.31
N CYS A 155 -2.38 -12.14 0.17
CA CYS A 155 -3.11 -11.27 -0.74
C CYS A 155 -4.39 -11.97 -1.23
N ASN A 156 -5.53 -11.39 -0.89
CA ASN A 156 -6.84 -11.86 -1.32
C ASN A 156 -7.40 -10.90 -2.39
N ASN A 157 -8.21 -11.41 -3.33
CA ASN A 157 -8.83 -10.54 -4.34
C ASN A 157 -9.79 -9.50 -3.69
N TYR A 158 -10.21 -9.75 -2.44
CA TYR A 158 -11.01 -8.83 -1.64
C TYR A 158 -10.22 -7.59 -1.14
N SER A 159 -8.90 -7.54 -1.28
CA SER A 159 -8.09 -6.39 -0.87
C SER A 159 -7.99 -5.32 -1.96
N HIS A 160 -8.42 -5.62 -3.19
CA HIS A 160 -8.52 -4.61 -4.24
C HIS A 160 -9.62 -3.60 -3.88
N ILE A 161 -9.23 -2.34 -3.72
CA ILE A 161 -10.13 -1.21 -3.56
C ILE A 161 -9.92 -0.29 -4.75
N ASN A 162 -10.99 -0.07 -5.52
CA ASN A 162 -10.98 0.98 -6.52
C ASN A 162 -11.10 2.32 -5.79
N LEU A 163 -10.11 3.19 -5.98
CA LEU A 163 -10.11 4.54 -5.42
C LEU A 163 -11.02 5.50 -6.19
N ASN A 164 -11.59 5.07 -7.31
CA ASN A 164 -12.55 5.81 -8.12
C ASN A 164 -13.21 4.91 -9.17
N ASP A 165 -14.33 5.38 -9.73
CA ASP A 165 -15.10 4.67 -10.77
C ASP A 165 -14.32 4.49 -12.08
N SER A 166 -13.34 5.36 -12.32
CA SER A 166 -12.49 5.31 -13.51
C SER A 166 -11.30 4.35 -13.37
N GLY A 167 -11.16 3.67 -12.23
CA GLY A 167 -10.11 2.68 -12.00
C GLY A 167 -8.69 3.25 -11.84
N TRP A 168 -8.55 4.52 -11.44
CA TRP A 168 -7.21 5.10 -11.33
C TRP A 168 -6.46 4.56 -10.11
N TYR A 169 -5.13 4.53 -10.27
CA TYR A 169 -4.18 4.04 -9.31
C TYR A 169 -3.33 5.19 -8.73
N LEU A 170 -2.62 4.89 -7.65
CA LEU A 170 -1.66 5.81 -7.05
C LEU A 170 -0.50 6.08 -8.00
N ALA A 171 -0.39 7.33 -8.44
CA ALA A 171 0.71 7.82 -9.27
C ALA A 171 1.76 8.55 -8.43
N HIS A 172 2.99 8.56 -8.95
CA HIS A 172 4.09 9.31 -8.37
C HIS A 172 4.06 10.75 -8.92
N ILE A 173 4.00 11.75 -8.04
CA ILE A 173 4.24 13.15 -8.47
C ILE A 173 5.70 13.31 -8.91
N LEU A 174 6.61 12.64 -8.18
CA LEU A 174 8.02 12.48 -8.54
C LEU A 174 8.36 10.98 -8.52
N PRO A 175 8.93 10.42 -9.59
CA PRO A 175 9.27 9.00 -9.61
C PRO A 175 10.26 8.66 -8.49
N VAL A 176 9.87 7.75 -7.60
CA VAL A 176 10.74 7.23 -6.53
C VAL A 176 11.98 6.60 -7.15
N GLY A 177 13.15 7.00 -6.66
CA GLY A 177 14.44 6.56 -7.19
C GLY A 177 14.92 7.33 -8.43
N TYR A 178 14.22 8.38 -8.82
CA TYR A 178 14.72 9.39 -9.75
C TYR A 178 15.15 10.63 -8.96
N ASN A 179 16.20 11.33 -9.41
CA ASN A 179 16.76 12.49 -8.73
C ASN A 179 17.36 12.24 -7.34
N PHE A 180 17.85 11.03 -7.06
CA PHE A 180 18.75 10.84 -5.93
C PHE A 180 20.03 11.65 -6.19
N ALA A 181 20.43 12.52 -5.25
CA ALA A 181 21.64 13.36 -5.35
C ALA A 181 21.88 14.01 -6.73
N GLY A 182 21.00 14.92 -7.17
CA GLY A 182 21.24 15.72 -8.39
C GLY A 182 20.94 15.00 -9.70
N LYS A 183 19.70 14.47 -9.85
CA LYS A 183 19.20 13.79 -11.07
C LYS A 183 19.71 12.37 -11.32
N GLN A 184 20.40 11.73 -10.37
CA GLN A 184 20.83 10.35 -10.55
C GLN A 184 19.66 9.38 -10.34
N ARG A 185 19.67 8.27 -11.10
CA ARG A 185 18.77 7.15 -10.86
C ARG A 185 19.34 6.30 -9.74
N LEU A 186 18.52 5.94 -8.77
CA LEU A 186 18.90 5.15 -7.61
C LEU A 186 19.46 3.79 -8.01
N THR A 187 18.99 3.20 -9.11
CA THR A 187 19.54 1.96 -9.69
C THR A 187 20.98 2.08 -10.20
N LYS A 188 21.48 3.30 -10.46
CA LYS A 188 22.88 3.55 -10.83
C LYS A 188 23.80 3.64 -9.61
N VAL A 189 23.24 4.05 -8.46
CA VAL A 189 24.00 4.30 -7.23
C VAL A 189 23.92 3.11 -6.27
N PHE A 190 22.76 2.44 -6.26
CA PHE A 190 22.47 1.22 -5.51
C PHE A 190 22.02 0.14 -6.50
N PRO A 191 22.98 -0.51 -7.19
CA PRO A 191 22.64 -1.61 -8.07
C PRO A 191 21.95 -2.71 -7.27
N ASN A 192 20.87 -3.27 -7.83
CA ASN A 192 20.25 -4.44 -7.23
C ASN A 192 21.31 -5.55 -7.10
N PRO A 193 21.48 -6.18 -5.93
CA PRO A 193 22.40 -7.30 -5.79
C PRO A 193 21.97 -8.43 -6.74
N LYS A 194 22.95 -9.24 -7.19
CA LYS A 194 22.64 -10.47 -7.95
C LYS A 194 21.76 -11.35 -7.05
N ARG A 195 20.50 -11.54 -7.46
CA ARG A 195 19.49 -12.32 -6.71
C ARG A 195 19.59 -13.82 -6.99
N ALA A 196 20.81 -14.30 -7.24
CA ALA A 196 21.09 -15.73 -7.41
C ALA A 196 21.47 -16.28 -6.04
N GLU A 197 20.53 -16.97 -5.40
CA GLU A 197 20.78 -17.95 -4.34
C GLU A 197 20.74 -19.34 -4.95
#